data_AF-A0A7V5P1C0-F1
#
_entry.id   AF-A0A7V5P1C0-F1
#
_cell.length_a   1.000
_cell.length_b   1.000
_cell.length_c   1.000
_cell.angle_alpha   90.00
_cell.angle_beta   90.00
_cell.angle_gamma   90.00
#
_symmetry.space_group_name_H-M   'P 1'
#
loop_
_entity.id
_entity.type
_entity.pdbx_description
1 polymer ?
#
loop_
_entity_poly.entity_id
_entity_poly.type
_entity_poly.pdbx_seq_one_letter_code
_entity_poly.pdbx_strand_id
1 'polypeptide(L)' 'MSYPETIKVGFSPCPNDTFIFGALAQGLFTPRLRYETFIQDVETLNELALEGKLPLTKL' A
#
# COMPACT_ATOMS: atom_id res chain seq x y z
N MET A 1 -9.15 -8.73 21.94
CA MET A 1 -8.76 -7.65 21.00
C MET A 1 -8.97 -8.15 19.58
N SER A 2 -10.03 -7.72 18.90
CA SER A 2 -10.18 -7.94 17.45
C SER A 2 -9.21 -7.02 16.72
N TYR A 3 -8.17 -7.58 16.10
CA TYR A 3 -7.34 -6.81 15.17
C TYR A 3 -8.17 -6.44 13.94
N PRO A 4 -8.04 -5.22 13.41
CA PRO A 4 -8.89 -4.72 12.34
C PRO A 4 -8.66 -5.47 11.02
N GLU A 5 -9.57 -5.24 10.07
CA GLU A 5 -9.49 -5.66 8.67
C GLU A 5 -8.09 -5.35 8.08
N THR A 6 -7.61 -6.21 7.19
CA THR A 6 -6.34 -6.00 6.48
C THR A 6 -6.43 -4.72 5.64
N ILE A 7 -5.48 -3.81 5.81
CA ILE A 7 -5.45 -2.53 5.07
C ILE A 7 -4.69 -2.73 3.77
N LYS A 8 -5.35 -2.52 2.64
CA LYS A 8 -4.69 -2.52 1.32
C LYS A 8 -3.95 -1.19 1.09
N VAL A 9 -2.66 -1.27 0.79
CA VAL A 9 -1.78 -0.10 0.59
C VAL A 9 -1.28 -0.06 -0.85
N GLY A 10 -1.71 0.96 -1.59
CA GLY A 10 -1.29 1.22 -2.97
C GLY A 10 0.01 2.03 -3.07
N PHE A 11 0.99 1.59 -3.87
CA PHE A 11 2.19 2.38 -4.21
C PHE A 11 2.83 1.92 -5.53
N SER A 12 3.69 2.75 -6.12
CA SER A 12 4.27 2.47 -7.44
C SER A 12 5.50 1.55 -7.41
N PRO A 13 5.85 0.88 -8.52
CA PRO A 13 7.11 0.13 -8.61
C PRO A 13 8.35 1.04 -8.75
N CYS A 14 8.22 2.37 -8.65
CA CYS A 14 9.33 3.28 -8.77
C CYS A 14 10.35 3.10 -7.63
N PRO A 15 11.64 3.42 -7.84
CA PRO A 15 12.69 3.21 -6.84
C PRO A 15 12.42 3.90 -5.49
N ASN A 16 11.83 5.10 -5.50
CA ASN A 16 11.47 5.83 -4.29
C ASN A 16 10.41 5.10 -3.46
N ASP A 17 9.35 4.61 -4.11
CA ASP A 17 8.23 3.97 -3.40
C ASP A 17 8.60 2.58 -2.91
N THR A 18 9.36 1.83 -3.70
CA THR A 18 9.91 0.54 -3.26
C THR A 18 10.94 0.69 -2.15
N PHE A 19 11.68 1.79 -2.10
CA PHE A 19 12.52 2.12 -0.95
C PHE A 19 11.69 2.41 0.31
N ILE A 20 10.62 3.21 0.19
CA ILE A 20 9.73 3.57 1.33
C ILE A 20 8.96 2.34 1.86
N PHE A 21 8.36 1.55 0.97
CA PHE A 21 7.44 0.46 1.32
C PHE A 21 8.06 -0.94 1.22
N GLY A 22 9.34 -1.05 0.86
CA GLY A 22 10.00 -2.35 0.65
C GLY A 22 9.97 -3.26 1.86
N ALA A 23 10.19 -2.71 3.06
CA ALA A 23 10.10 -3.48 4.30
C ALA A 23 8.68 -4.01 4.57
N LEU A 24 7.65 -3.28 4.15
CA LEU A 24 6.25 -3.69 4.28
C LEU A 24 5.93 -4.81 3.28
N ALA A 25 6.30 -4.61 2.01
CA ALA A 25 6.05 -5.56 0.93
C ALA A 25 6.77 -6.91 1.15
N GLN A 26 7.96 -6.87 1.76
CA GLN A 26 8.76 -8.06 2.04
C GLN A 26 8.54 -8.65 3.44
N GLY A 27 7.70 -8.03 4.28
CA GLY A 27 7.44 -8.51 5.64
C GLY A 27 8.66 -8.47 6.56
N LEU A 28 9.54 -7.48 6.39
CA LEU A 28 10.79 -7.34 7.15
C LEU A 28 10.59 -6.76 8.56
N PHE A 29 9.35 -6.51 8.97
CA PHE A 29 9.00 -6.07 10.31
C PHE A 29 7.61 -6.59 10.71
N THR A 30 7.30 -6.53 12.01
CA THR A 30 6.00 -6.92 12.55
C THR A 30 5.15 -5.67 12.85
N PRO A 31 4.29 -5.24 11.92
CA PRO A 31 3.38 -4.12 12.17
C PRO A 31 2.32 -4.47 13.23
N ARG A 32 1.79 -3.44 13.90
CA ARG A 32 0.62 -3.60 14.79
C ARG A 32 -0.67 -3.88 14.00
N LEU A 33 -0.72 -3.55 12.72
CA LEU A 33 -1.87 -3.76 11.83
C LEU A 33 -1.47 -4.71 10.71
N ARG A 34 -2.46 -5.39 10.10
CA ARG A 34 -2.22 -6.19 8.90
C ARG A 34 -2.32 -5.33 7.66
N TYR A 35 -1.40 -5.52 6.74
CA TYR A 35 -1.36 -4.80 5.48
C TYR A 35 -1.27 -5.78 4.30
N GLU A 36 -1.87 -5.40 3.18
CA GLU A 36 -1.73 -6.06 1.88
C GLU A 36 -1.21 -5.02 0.89
N THR A 37 -0.09 -5.29 0.21
CA THR A 37 0.47 -4.34 -0.76
C THR A 37 -0.20 -4.47 -2.12
N PHE A 38 -0.54 -3.34 -2.74
CA PHE A 38 -1.10 -3.25 -4.08
C PHE A 38 -0.17 -2.39 -4.95
N ILE A 39 0.62 -3.04 -5.81
CA ILE A 39 1.63 -2.36 -6.62
C ILE A 39 1.07 -2.15 -8.03
N GLN A 40 0.93 -0.90 -8.46
CA GLN A 40 0.46 -0.49 -9.79
C GLN A 40 1.21 0.77 -10.23
N ASP A 41 1.12 1.15 -11.50
CA ASP A 41 1.68 2.42 -11.97
C ASP A 41 0.93 3.64 -11.37
N VAL A 42 1.56 4.83 -11.49
CA VAL A 42 1.05 6.05 -10.88
C VAL A 42 -0.29 6.51 -11.48
N GLU A 43 -0.53 6.27 -12.78
CA GLU A 43 -1.78 6.66 -13.43
C GLU A 43 -2.94 5.83 -12.90
N THR A 44 -2.78 4.51 -12.84
CA THR A 44 -3.76 3.60 -12.22
C THR A 44 -4.04 3.97 -10.76
N LEU A 45 -3.01 4.29 -9.98
CA LEU A 45 -3.19 4.69 -8.58
C LEU A 45 -3.94 6.02 -8.43
N ASN A 46 -3.70 6.98 -9.33
CA ASN A 46 -4.42 8.26 -9.35
C ASN A 46 -5.90 8.06 -9.70
N GLU A 47 -6.22 7.25 -10.70
CA GLU A 47 -7.60 6.92 -11.06
C GLU A 47 -8.34 6.26 -9.89
N LEU A 48 -7.73 5.25 -9.27
CA LEU A 48 -8.31 4.56 -8.11
C LEU A 48 -8.48 5.47 -6.89
N ALA A 49 -7.61 6.47 -6.73
CA ALA A 49 -7.73 7.47 -5.67
C ALA A 49 -8.92 8.42 -5.90
N LEU A 50 -9.11 8.87 -7.14
CA LEU A 50 -10.26 9.70 -7.52
C LEU A 50 -11.58 8.95 -7.32
N GLU A 51 -11.59 7.64 -7.56
CA GLU A 51 -12.75 6.77 -7.34
C GLU A 51 -12.91 6.29 -5.88
N GLY A 52 -11.95 6.56 -4.99
CA GLY A 52 -11.97 6.10 -3.60
C GLY A 52 -11.91 4.58 -3.43
N LYS A 53 -11.27 3.87 -4.36
CA LYS A 53 -11.23 2.39 -4.41
C LYS A 53 -10.20 1.74 -3.49
N LEU A 54 -9.24 2.53 -2.99
CA LEU A 54 -8.18 2.05 -2.10
C LEU A 54 -8.31 2.72 -0.72
N PRO A 55 -8.23 1.96 0.39
CA PRO A 55 -8.28 2.53 1.73
C PRO A 55 -7.01 3.33 2.06
N LEU A 56 -5.89 3.04 1.40
CA LEU A 56 -4.65 3.81 1.47
C LEU A 56 -3.90 3.72 0.13
N THR A 57 -3.43 4.85 -0.40
CA THR A 57 -2.63 4.92 -1.62
C THR A 57 -1.60 6.05 -1.56
N LYS A 58 -0.42 5.84 -2.15
CA LYS A 58 0.60 6.87 -2.34
C LYS A 58 0.31 7.63 -3.64
N LEU A 59 0.21 8.96 -3.53
CA LEU A 59 0.05 9.92 -4.63
C LEU A 59 1.29 10.80 -4.75
#